data_AF-K8WJG4-F1
#
_entry.id   AF-K8WJG4-F1
#
_cell.length_a   1.000
_cell.length_b   1.000
_cell.length_c   1.000
_cell.angle_alpha   90.00
_cell.angle_beta   90.00
_cell.angle_gamma   90.00
#
_symmetry.space_group_name_H-M   'P 1'
#
loop_
_entity.id
_entity.type
_entity.pdbx_description
1 polymer ?
#
loop_
_entity_poly.entity_id
_entity_poly.type
_entity_poly.pdbx_seq_one_letter_code
_entity_poly.pdbx_strand_id
1 'polypeptide(L)'
;MTLGQINKINTVWHTVKAHGAPFIVQTPNQKLLTGKAGATVFANNIKQVYSVNFMSCYSANGGHFSNAQMLSNALNVPVKGYYGKVNMVSSQISGHNKVFKPQSNLKSKVCGVGNTLLGSIVKPPVKALLFFKKHLHI
;
A
#
# COMPACT_ATOMS: atom_id res chain seq x y z
N MET A 1 -43.08 8.15 -4.01
CA MET A 1 -41.68 7.90 -4.43
C MET A 1 -40.77 8.78 -3.61
N THR A 2 -39.83 8.22 -2.85
CA THR A 2 -38.69 8.98 -2.31
C THR A 2 -37.41 8.25 -2.71
N LEU A 3 -36.76 8.78 -3.73
CA LEU A 3 -35.51 8.35 -4.38
C LEU A 3 -34.26 8.53 -3.49
N GLY A 4 -34.36 8.27 -2.19
CA GLY A 4 -33.32 8.63 -1.22
C GLY A 4 -32.48 7.49 -0.64
N GLN A 5 -32.85 6.23 -0.86
CA GLN A 5 -32.26 5.09 -0.13
C GLN A 5 -31.57 4.02 -1.01
N ILE A 6 -31.37 4.29 -2.30
CA ILE A 6 -30.73 3.34 -3.21
C ILE A 6 -29.24 3.71 -3.33
N ASN A 7 -28.37 2.80 -2.88
CA ASN A 7 -26.90 2.75 -3.09
C ASN A 7 -25.95 3.39 -2.05
N LYS A 8 -26.02 2.96 -0.78
CA LYS A 8 -24.76 2.67 -0.06
C LYS A 8 -24.43 1.20 -0.31
N ILE A 9 -23.76 0.91 -1.43
CA ILE A 9 -23.09 -0.38 -1.60
C ILE A 9 -22.10 -0.47 -0.45
N ASN A 10 -22.38 -1.33 0.54
CA ASN A 10 -21.43 -1.65 1.62
C ASN A 10 -20.14 -2.11 0.95
N THR A 11 -19.16 -1.21 0.85
CA THR A 11 -17.92 -1.49 0.14
C THR A 11 -17.13 -2.47 1.01
N VAL A 12 -17.18 -3.76 0.67
CA VAL A 12 -16.40 -4.78 1.36
C VAL A 12 -14.93 -4.58 0.98
N TRP A 13 -14.12 -4.25 1.97
CA TRP A 13 -12.68 -4.03 1.79
C TRP A 13 -11.93 -5.35 1.98
N HIS A 14 -11.28 -5.83 0.93
CA HIS A 14 -10.32 -6.92 1.07
C HIS A 14 -9.07 -6.39 1.79
N THR A 15 -8.73 -6.95 2.96
CA THR A 15 -7.62 -6.42 3.76
C THR A 15 -6.31 -7.11 3.41
N VAL A 16 -5.33 -6.31 3.00
CA VAL A 16 -3.94 -6.75 2.77
C VAL A 16 -3.08 -6.20 3.89
N LYS A 17 -2.45 -7.08 4.68
CA LYS A 17 -1.53 -6.70 5.75
C LYS A 17 -0.09 -6.92 5.28
N ALA A 18 0.74 -5.88 5.43
CA ALA A 18 2.17 -5.97 5.09
C ALA A 18 2.98 -4.96 5.91
N HIS A 19 4.20 -5.31 6.31
CA HIS A 19 5.14 -4.31 6.78
C HIS A 19 5.58 -3.40 5.63
N GLY A 20 5.81 -2.14 5.92
CA GLY A 20 6.18 -1.17 4.91
C GLY A 20 6.79 0.09 5.50
N ALA A 21 7.36 0.87 4.61
CA ALA A 21 7.84 2.23 4.80
C ALA A 21 7.49 3.02 3.53
N PRO A 22 7.67 4.35 3.50
CA PRO A 22 7.50 5.10 2.27
C PRO A 22 8.25 4.45 1.10
N PHE A 23 7.53 4.21 0.00
CA PHE A 23 8.06 3.66 -1.27
C PHE A 23 8.58 2.23 -1.25
N ILE A 24 8.53 1.53 -0.11
CA ILE A 24 8.96 0.13 0.01
C ILE A 24 7.96 -0.69 0.82
N VAL A 25 7.86 -1.98 0.50
CA VAL A 25 6.96 -2.91 1.17
C VAL A 25 7.62 -4.27 1.30
N GLN A 26 7.35 -4.95 2.41
CA GLN A 26 7.69 -6.35 2.59
C GLN A 26 6.57 -7.23 2.02
N THR A 27 6.89 -8.07 1.05
CA THR A 27 5.94 -9.01 0.44
C THR A 27 5.72 -10.24 1.32
N PRO A 28 4.71 -11.09 1.03
CA PRO A 28 4.41 -12.28 1.85
C PRO A 28 5.59 -13.25 2.01
N ASN A 29 6.46 -13.35 0.99
CA ASN A 29 7.71 -14.11 1.04
C ASN A 29 8.85 -13.39 1.81
N GLN A 30 8.52 -12.42 2.67
CA GLN A 30 9.43 -11.62 3.49
C GLN A 30 10.46 -10.76 2.74
N LYS A 31 10.37 -10.68 1.40
CA LYS A 31 11.28 -9.86 0.59
C LYS A 31 10.90 -8.38 0.68
N LEU A 32 11.89 -7.53 0.95
CA LEU A 32 11.73 -6.07 0.88
C LEU A 32 11.86 -5.61 -0.57
N LEU A 33 10.81 -5.00 -1.11
CA LEU A 33 10.71 -4.52 -2.49
C LEU A 33 10.29 -3.04 -2.54
N THR A 34 10.46 -2.39 -3.69
CA THR A 34 9.82 -1.10 -3.95
C THR A 34 8.30 -1.28 -3.96
N GLY A 35 7.55 -0.22 -3.69
CA GLY A 35 6.10 -0.23 -3.72
C GLY A 35 5.55 -0.75 -5.04
N LYS A 36 6.17 -0.37 -6.17
CA LYS A 36 5.79 -0.82 -7.51
C LYS A 36 5.99 -2.32 -7.69
N ALA A 37 7.17 -2.85 -7.34
CA ALA A 37 7.45 -4.28 -7.49
C ALA A 37 6.61 -5.12 -6.51
N GLY A 38 6.43 -4.65 -5.27
CA GLY A 38 5.57 -5.29 -4.29
C GLY A 38 4.11 -5.30 -4.73
N ALA A 39 3.60 -4.21 -5.31
CA ALA A 39 2.25 -4.14 -5.86
C ALA A 39 1.99 -5.22 -6.93
N THR A 40 2.95 -5.49 -7.81
CA THR A 40 2.85 -6.59 -8.78
C THR A 40 2.75 -7.96 -8.07
N VAL A 41 3.57 -8.19 -7.04
CA VAL A 41 3.50 -9.44 -6.25
C VAL A 41 2.14 -9.59 -5.59
N PHE A 42 1.61 -8.55 -4.93
CA PHE A 42 0.28 -8.60 -4.33
C PHE A 42 -0.82 -8.81 -5.37
N ALA A 43 -0.78 -8.08 -6.49
CA ALA A 43 -1.80 -8.19 -7.55
C ALA A 43 -1.87 -9.60 -8.15
N ASN A 44 -0.73 -10.29 -8.28
CA ASN A 44 -0.71 -11.68 -8.76
C ASN A 44 -1.37 -12.67 -7.78
N ASN A 45 -1.45 -12.33 -6.49
CA ASN A 45 -1.98 -13.20 -5.44
C ASN A 45 -3.42 -12.83 -5.01
N ILE A 46 -3.94 -11.68 -5.45
CA ILE A 46 -5.27 -11.19 -5.08
C ILE A 46 -6.16 -11.25 -6.33
N LYS A 47 -7.17 -12.12 -6.32
CA LYS A 47 -8.14 -12.25 -7.42
C LYS A 47 -9.51 -11.73 -7.00
N GLN A 48 -10.22 -11.08 -7.94
CA GLN A 48 -11.63 -10.70 -7.82
C GLN A 48 -11.98 -9.87 -6.58
N VAL A 49 -11.32 -8.73 -6.40
CA VAL A 49 -11.64 -7.77 -5.32
C VAL A 49 -12.20 -6.48 -5.92
N TYR A 50 -13.08 -5.81 -5.18
CA TYR A 50 -13.66 -4.52 -5.59
C TYR A 50 -12.97 -3.33 -4.93
N SER A 51 -12.34 -3.55 -3.78
CA SER A 51 -11.58 -2.54 -3.05
C SER A 51 -10.60 -3.20 -2.08
N VAL A 52 -9.49 -2.53 -1.77
CA VAL A 52 -8.47 -3.06 -0.86
C VAL A 52 -8.17 -2.11 0.28
N ASN A 53 -8.21 -2.63 1.50
CA ASN A 53 -7.68 -1.96 2.68
C ASN A 53 -6.23 -2.39 2.87
N PHE A 54 -5.29 -1.53 2.47
CA PHE A 54 -3.88 -1.84 2.52
C PHE A 54 -3.27 -1.38 3.85
N MET A 55 -3.38 -2.26 4.84
CA MET A 55 -2.79 -2.08 6.17
C MET A 55 -1.28 -2.29 6.07
N SER A 56 -0.57 -1.19 5.83
CA SER A 56 0.88 -1.13 5.81
C SER A 56 1.35 0.24 6.28
N CYS A 57 2.40 0.28 7.11
CA CYS A 57 2.89 1.52 7.70
C CYS A 57 3.30 2.50 6.59
N TYR A 58 2.85 3.75 6.71
CA TYR A 58 3.17 4.84 5.78
C TYR A 58 2.79 4.53 4.31
N SER A 59 1.84 3.63 4.07
CA SER A 59 1.47 3.20 2.71
C SER A 59 0.86 4.32 1.85
N ALA A 60 0.37 5.40 2.45
CA ALA A 60 -0.13 6.59 1.76
C ALA A 60 0.95 7.67 1.51
N ASN A 61 2.13 7.56 2.14
CA ASN A 61 3.18 8.56 2.00
C ASN A 61 3.71 8.60 0.56
N GLY A 62 3.91 9.81 0.05
CA GLY A 62 4.33 10.04 -1.35
C GLY A 62 3.17 10.22 -2.34
N GLY A 63 1.92 10.18 -1.88
CA GLY A 63 0.75 10.52 -2.70
C GLY A 63 0.65 9.65 -3.96
N HIS A 64 0.82 10.27 -5.13
CA HIS A 64 0.79 9.57 -6.42
C HIS A 64 1.92 8.54 -6.60
N PHE A 65 3.00 8.66 -5.82
CA PHE A 65 4.12 7.71 -5.81
C PHE A 65 4.03 6.72 -4.64
N SER A 66 2.95 6.74 -3.84
CA SER A 66 2.83 5.93 -2.63
C SER A 66 2.65 4.44 -2.93
N ASN A 67 2.94 3.58 -1.95
CA ASN A 67 2.73 2.14 -2.08
C ASN A 67 1.25 1.79 -2.33
N ALA A 68 0.33 2.49 -1.66
CA ALA A 68 -1.10 2.31 -1.86
C ALA A 68 -1.54 2.71 -3.27
N GLN A 69 -1.00 3.79 -3.84
CA GLN A 69 -1.26 4.14 -5.22
C GLN A 69 -0.70 3.09 -6.20
N MET A 70 0.48 2.53 -5.93
CA MET A 70 1.06 1.48 -6.77
C MET A 70 0.18 0.23 -6.79
N LEU A 71 -0.34 -0.17 -5.62
CA LEU A 71 -1.27 -1.30 -5.52
C LEU A 71 -2.60 -1.01 -6.21
N SER A 72 -3.13 0.21 -6.09
CA SER A 72 -4.36 0.62 -6.78
C SER A 72 -4.23 0.55 -8.29
N ASN A 73 -3.10 1.02 -8.82
CA ASN A 73 -2.81 0.93 -10.25
C ASN A 73 -2.65 -0.52 -10.73
N ALA A 74 -2.04 -1.39 -9.90
CA ALA A 74 -1.79 -2.79 -10.27
C ALA A 74 -3.07 -3.64 -10.27
N LEU A 75 -3.97 -3.41 -9.30
CA LEU A 75 -5.24 -4.12 -9.20
C LEU A 75 -6.37 -3.49 -10.01
N ASN A 76 -6.19 -2.25 -10.47
CA ASN A 76 -7.23 -1.43 -11.08
C ASN A 76 -8.48 -1.25 -10.20
N VAL A 77 -8.29 -1.14 -8.88
CA VAL A 77 -9.37 -0.92 -7.90
C VAL A 77 -8.99 0.15 -6.87
N PRO A 78 -9.96 0.73 -6.14
CA PRO A 78 -9.67 1.64 -5.03
C PRO A 78 -8.88 0.96 -3.92
N VAL A 79 -7.84 1.64 -3.42
CA VAL A 79 -7.01 1.16 -2.31
C VAL A 79 -6.94 2.20 -1.21
N LYS A 80 -7.31 1.82 0.01
CA LYS A 80 -7.12 2.63 1.21
C LYS A 80 -5.72 2.40 1.77
N GLY A 81 -4.96 3.47 1.96
CA GLY A 81 -3.64 3.46 2.62
C GLY A 81 -3.58 4.44 3.79
N TYR A 82 -2.45 4.46 4.50
CA TYR A 82 -2.30 5.16 5.79
C TYR A 82 -1.02 6.02 5.86
N TYR A 83 -1.10 7.21 6.44
CA TYR A 83 0.03 8.16 6.56
C TYR A 83 0.96 7.91 7.76
N GLY A 84 0.68 6.89 8.57
CA GLY A 84 1.40 6.59 9.81
C GLY A 84 1.63 5.11 10.02
N LYS A 85 2.08 4.76 11.23
CA LYS A 85 2.14 3.37 11.66
C LYS A 85 0.72 2.80 11.75
N VAL A 86 0.57 1.56 11.32
CA VAL A 86 -0.68 0.79 11.47
C VAL A 86 -0.44 -0.30 12.50
N ASN A 87 -1.40 -0.48 13.40
CA ASN A 87 -1.42 -1.65 14.27
C ASN A 87 -2.08 -2.81 13.50
N MET A 88 -1.36 -3.91 13.34
CA MET A 88 -1.88 -5.08 12.59
C MET A 88 -2.79 -5.97 13.44
N VAL A 89 -2.77 -5.79 14.77
CA VAL A 89 -3.46 -6.59 15.78
C VAL A 89 -4.75 -5.90 16.23
N SER A 90 -4.72 -4.59 16.45
CA SER A 90 -5.92 -3.82 16.75
C SER A 90 -6.60 -3.30 15.48
N SER A 91 -7.92 -3.35 15.44
CA SER A 91 -8.75 -2.61 14.46
C SER A 91 -8.61 -1.08 14.58
N GLN A 92 -7.97 -0.60 15.65
CA GLN A 92 -7.62 0.81 15.83
C GLN A 92 -6.44 1.19 14.92
N ILE A 93 -6.73 2.10 13.99
CA ILE A 93 -5.77 2.69 13.07
C ILE A 93 -5.35 4.04 13.67
N SER A 94 -4.11 4.13 14.15
CA SER A 94 -3.54 5.34 14.76
C SER A 94 -3.08 6.39 13.71
N GLY A 95 -3.82 6.57 12.61
CA GLY A 95 -3.37 7.48 11.55
C GLY A 95 -4.43 7.84 10.50
N HIS A 96 -4.24 9.01 9.90
CA HIS A 96 -5.05 9.47 8.76
C HIS A 96 -4.92 8.49 7.59
N ASN A 97 -6.06 8.16 6.98
CA ASN A 97 -6.12 7.30 5.82
C ASN A 97 -6.47 8.09 4.55
N LYS A 98 -6.13 7.52 3.40
CA LYS A 98 -6.49 8.06 2.09
C LYS A 98 -6.87 6.92 1.16
N VAL A 99 -7.96 7.11 0.43
CA VAL A 99 -8.35 6.21 -0.65
C VAL A 99 -7.73 6.71 -1.95
N PHE A 100 -6.96 5.85 -2.59
CA PHE A 100 -6.37 6.05 -3.90
C PHE A 100 -7.21 5.32 -4.94
N LYS A 101 -7.45 5.99 -6.07
CA LYS A 101 -8.09 5.39 -7.25
C LYS A 101 -7.03 5.11 -8.31
N PRO A 102 -7.26 4.14 -9.21
CA PRO A 102 -6.33 3.85 -10.30
C PRO A 102 -6.03 5.12 -11.11
N GLN A 103 -4.76 5.34 -11.41
CA GLN A 103 -4.33 6.42 -12.29
C GLN A 103 -4.48 6.01 -13.77
N SER A 104 -4.55 7.00 -14.66
CA SER A 104 -4.48 6.75 -16.09
C SER A 104 -3.16 6.07 -16.49
N ASN A 105 -3.16 5.36 -17.63
CA ASN A 105 -2.03 4.54 -18.09
C ASN A 105 -0.69 5.28 -18.13
N LEU A 106 -0.66 6.54 -18.58
CA LEU A 106 0.58 7.31 -18.64
C LEU A 106 1.05 7.71 -17.23
N LYS A 107 0.14 8.24 -16.41
CA LYS A 107 0.44 8.67 -15.05
C LYS A 107 0.89 7.51 -14.17
N SER A 108 0.27 6.34 -14.31
CA SER A 108 0.64 5.14 -13.55
C SER A 108 2.05 4.64 -13.89
N LYS A 109 2.47 4.74 -15.16
CA LYS A 109 3.86 4.42 -15.59
C LYS A 109 4.86 5.39 -14.98
N VAL A 110 4.65 6.70 -15.13
CA VAL A 110 5.55 7.75 -14.59
C VAL A 110 5.66 7.64 -13.07
N CYS A 111 4.54 7.50 -12.38
CA CYS A 111 4.52 7.32 -10.93
C CYS A 111 5.15 6.00 -10.49
N GLY A 112 5.06 4.94 -11.30
CA GLY A 112 5.76 3.67 -11.07
C GLY A 112 7.28 3.80 -11.11
N VAL A 113 7.80 4.58 -12.08
CA VAL A 113 9.23 4.90 -12.15
C VAL A 113 9.66 5.72 -10.94
N GLY A 114 8.91 6.78 -10.60
CA GLY A 114 9.19 7.63 -9.44
C GLY A 114 9.19 6.84 -8.12
N ASN A 115 8.19 5.97 -7.89
CA ASN A 115 8.17 5.09 -6.72
C ASN A 115 9.38 4.16 -6.68
N THR A 116 9.80 3.62 -7.83
CA THR A 116 10.96 2.73 -7.89
C THR A 116 12.25 3.46 -7.53
N LEU A 117 12.46 4.68 -8.07
CA LEU A 117 13.64 5.49 -7.77
C LEU A 117 13.69 5.88 -6.29
N LEU A 118 12.60 6.41 -5.74
CA LEU A 118 12.50 6.77 -4.33
C LEU A 118 12.68 5.54 -3.43
N GLY A 119 12.08 4.42 -3.80
CA GLY A 119 12.23 3.15 -3.09
C GLY A 119 13.67 2.64 -3.06
N SER A 120 14.43 2.81 -4.15
CA SER A 120 15.85 2.44 -4.18
C SER A 120 16.72 3.27 -3.23
N ILE A 121 16.35 4.53 -2.96
CA ILE A 121 17.02 5.39 -1.98
C ILE A 121 16.64 4.99 -0.54
N VAL A 122 15.36 4.66 -0.31
CA VAL A 122 14.84 4.35 1.04
C VAL A 122 15.13 2.91 1.48
N LYS A 123 15.31 1.98 0.54
CA LYS A 123 15.48 0.55 0.84
C LYS A 123 16.75 0.22 1.65
N PRO A 124 17.95 0.74 1.33
CA PRO A 124 19.16 0.44 2.09
C PRO A 124 19.08 0.78 3.59
N PRO A 125 18.70 2.02 4.01
CA PRO A 125 18.64 2.35 5.43
C PRO A 125 17.56 1.53 6.17
N VAL A 126 16.42 1.24 5.53
CA VAL A 126 15.38 0.40 6.16
C VAL A 126 15.87 -1.05 6.31
N LYS A 127 16.59 -1.59 5.33
CA LYS A 127 17.18 -2.94 5.44
C LYS A 127 18.22 -2.99 6.57
N ALA A 128 19.05 -1.96 6.71
CA ALA A 128 20.02 -1.86 7.80
C ALA A 128 19.33 -1.81 9.17
N LEU A 129 18.29 -0.97 9.31
CA LEU A 129 17.50 -0.89 10.54
C LEU A 129 16.87 -2.24 10.92
N LEU A 130 16.28 -2.96 9.94
CA LEU A 130 15.73 -4.29 10.17
C LEU A 130 16.80 -5.31 10.57
N PHE A 131 17.98 -5.23 9.97
CA PHE A 131 19.12 -6.08 10.33
C PHE A 131 19.55 -5.85 11.78
N PHE A 132 19.75 -4.59 12.18
CA PHE A 132 20.14 -4.24 13.55
C PHE A 132 19.09 -4.64 14.57
N LYS A 133 17.81 -4.37 14.30
CA LYS A 133 16.73 -4.80 15.18
C LYS A 133 16.68 -6.31 15.38
N LYS A 134 17.02 -7.08 14.34
CA LYS A 134 17.00 -8.55 14.40
C LYS A 134 18.23 -9.14 15.12
N HIS A 135 19.42 -8.56 14.96
CA HIS A 135 20.66 -9.18 15.43
C HIS A 135 21.30 -8.48 16.63
N LEU A 136 20.96 -7.21 16.88
CA LEU A 136 21.52 -6.42 17.99
C LEU A 136 20.50 -6.08 19.07
N HIS A 137 19.25 -6.54 18.96
CA HIS A 137 18.18 -6.32 19.95
C HIS A 137 17.95 -4.84 20.36
N ILE A 138 18.22 -3.91 19.43
CA ILE A 138 17.94 -2.47 19.56
C ILE A 138 16.58 -2.10 18.94
#